data_AF-A0A356BA36-F1
#
_entry.id   AF-A0A356BA36-F1
#
_cell.length_a   1.000
_cell.length_b   1.000
_cell.length_c   1.000
_cell.angle_alpha   90.00
_cell.angle_beta   90.00
_cell.angle_gamma   90.00
#
_symmetry.space_group_name_H-M   'P 1'
#
loop_
_entity.id
_entity.type
_entity.pdbx_description
1 polymer ?
#
loop_
_entity_poly.entity_id
_entity_poly.type
_entity_poly.pdbx_seq_one_letter_code
_entity_poly.pdbx_strand_id
1 'polypeptide(L)'
;MKLLPVLLLLTTVGVADTEPVDPLLAELEALTERIGEREPTAAEQRQMDDIIERMQQRGVAEMQQLVDGMIDASQGTGGSISLPVYPQAQLLIHIPASGSMTLGDEQYATLPGASFVTADTPQQVLAFYRQQLPGYKLHRPSLLADTDVALMQQLPAGFDYARHTGRAMSIPHIYIQPASDNERRKLAGAKTLFFVYYPQ
;
A
#
# COMPACT_ATOMS: atom_id res chain seq x y z
N MET A 1 -22.77 -55.74 -19.03
CA MET A 1 -21.82 -56.16 -17.96
C MET A 1 -20.69 -55.15 -17.97
N LYS A 2 -20.56 -54.33 -16.90
CA LYS A 2 -19.54 -54.48 -15.83
C LYS A 2 -18.12 -54.36 -16.42
N LEU A 3 -17.19 -53.47 -16.02
CA LEU A 3 -16.94 -52.70 -14.80
C LEU A 3 -15.77 -51.72 -15.11
N LEU A 4 -15.80 -50.48 -14.60
CA LEU A 4 -14.59 -49.71 -14.18
C LEU A 4 -14.01 -50.36 -12.89
N PRO A 5 -12.89 -49.93 -12.23
CA PRO A 5 -11.83 -48.92 -12.51
C PRO A 5 -10.41 -49.45 -12.11
N VAL A 6 -9.40 -48.56 -12.00
CA VAL A 6 -8.35 -48.44 -10.93
C VAL A 6 -7.14 -47.71 -11.55
N LEU A 7 -7.02 -46.39 -11.36
CA LEU A 7 -6.34 -45.69 -10.26
C LEU A 7 -4.81 -45.59 -10.49
N LEU A 8 -4.33 -44.38 -10.81
CA LEU A 8 -3.06 -43.91 -10.26
C LEU A 8 -3.15 -42.41 -9.94
N LEU A 9 -2.74 -42.12 -8.71
CA LEU A 9 -2.84 -40.87 -7.97
C LEU A 9 -2.22 -39.64 -8.67
N LEU A 10 -2.95 -38.53 -8.67
CA LEU A 10 -2.39 -37.18 -8.62
C LEU A 10 -2.88 -36.53 -7.33
N THR A 11 -2.06 -36.60 -6.29
CA THR A 11 -2.22 -35.81 -5.07
C THR A 11 -1.66 -34.41 -5.32
N THR A 12 -2.48 -33.53 -5.89
CA THR A 12 -2.32 -32.09 -5.71
C THR A 12 -3.01 -31.73 -4.41
N VAL A 13 -2.23 -31.59 -3.34
CA VAL A 13 -2.68 -30.88 -2.13
C VAL A 13 -2.76 -29.41 -2.53
N GLY A 14 -3.96 -28.97 -2.91
CA GLY A 14 -4.27 -27.58 -3.14
C GLY A 14 -4.24 -26.85 -1.80
N VAL A 15 -3.26 -25.98 -1.62
CA VAL A 15 -3.30 -24.94 -0.61
C VAL A 15 -4.36 -23.94 -1.10
N ALA A 16 -5.50 -23.90 -0.41
CA ALA A 16 -6.52 -22.89 -0.66
C ALA A 16 -6.01 -21.56 -0.12
N ASP A 17 -5.43 -20.74 -1.00
CA ASP A 17 -5.40 -19.29 -0.84
C ASP A 17 -6.86 -18.81 -0.77
N THR A 18 -7.29 -18.37 0.40
CA THR A 18 -8.53 -17.59 0.51
C THR A 18 -8.08 -16.15 0.71
N GLU A 19 -7.96 -15.40 -0.40
CA GLU A 19 -7.99 -13.94 -0.34
C GLU A 19 -9.23 -13.52 0.49
N PRO A 20 -9.17 -12.43 1.25
CA PRO A 20 -10.34 -11.94 1.96
C PRO A 20 -11.39 -11.50 0.92
N VAL A 21 -12.30 -12.43 0.60
CA VAL A 21 -13.41 -12.21 -0.33
C VAL A 21 -14.23 -11.05 0.23
N ASP A 22 -14.44 -10.01 -0.59
CA ASP A 22 -15.31 -8.89 -0.22
C ASP A 22 -16.64 -9.46 0.29
N PRO A 23 -17.09 -9.09 1.51
CA PRO A 23 -18.29 -9.67 2.11
C PRO A 23 -19.53 -9.55 1.22
N LEU A 24 -19.62 -8.52 0.36
CA LEU A 24 -20.72 -8.40 -0.61
C LEU A 24 -20.55 -9.34 -1.81
N LEU A 25 -19.31 -9.61 -2.23
CA LEU A 25 -19.00 -10.60 -3.26
C LEU A 25 -19.27 -12.01 -2.75
N ALA A 26 -18.93 -12.31 -1.50
CA ALA A 26 -19.25 -13.57 -0.84
C ALA A 26 -20.77 -13.77 -0.68
N GLU A 27 -21.51 -12.70 -0.35
CA GLU A 27 -22.98 -12.73 -0.29
C GLU A 27 -23.58 -13.01 -1.68
N LEU A 28 -23.03 -12.39 -2.73
CA LEU A 28 -23.43 -12.63 -4.12
C LEU A 28 -23.12 -14.05 -4.57
N GLU A 29 -21.92 -14.56 -4.28
CA GLU A 29 -21.47 -15.92 -4.60
C GLU A 29 -22.32 -16.98 -3.89
N ALA A 30 -22.62 -16.79 -2.60
CA ALA A 30 -23.51 -17.68 -1.86
C ALA A 30 -24.94 -17.69 -2.44
N LEU A 31 -25.40 -16.53 -2.92
CA LEU A 31 -26.70 -16.40 -3.59
C LEU A 31 -26.71 -17.12 -4.94
N THR A 32 -25.69 -16.94 -5.78
CA THR A 32 -25.58 -17.63 -7.06
C THR A 32 -25.34 -19.12 -6.91
N GLU A 33 -24.60 -19.58 -5.91
CA GLU A 33 -24.43 -21.01 -5.62
C GLU A 33 -25.75 -21.65 -5.20
N ARG A 34 -26.55 -20.96 -4.38
CA ARG A 34 -27.90 -21.40 -3.98
C ARG A 34 -28.89 -21.40 -5.14
N ILE A 35 -28.68 -20.54 -6.14
CA ILE A 35 -29.43 -20.56 -7.39
C ILE A 35 -28.95 -21.73 -8.26
N GLY A 36 -27.64 -21.95 -8.38
CA GLY A 36 -27.07 -22.99 -9.22
C GLY A 36 -27.33 -22.72 -10.71
N GLU A 37 -27.71 -23.75 -11.47
CA GLU A 37 -27.95 -23.65 -12.92
C GLU A 37 -29.40 -23.27 -13.30
N ARG A 38 -30.31 -23.13 -12.33
CA ARG A 38 -31.70 -22.72 -12.61
C ARG A 38 -31.80 -21.20 -12.78
N GLU A 39 -32.86 -20.75 -13.43
CA GLU A 39 -33.17 -19.32 -13.47
C GLU A 39 -33.50 -18.78 -12.05
N PRO A 40 -33.06 -17.54 -11.73
CA PRO A 40 -33.43 -16.87 -10.50
C PRO A 40 -34.94 -16.64 -10.42
N THR A 41 -35.51 -16.79 -9.24
CA THR A 41 -36.87 -16.30 -8.97
C THR A 41 -36.88 -14.77 -8.93
N ALA A 42 -38.06 -14.15 -9.09
CA ALA A 42 -38.19 -12.70 -9.00
C ALA A 42 -37.79 -12.11 -7.63
N ALA A 43 -37.76 -12.92 -6.57
CA ALA A 43 -37.26 -12.52 -5.25
C ALA A 43 -35.73 -12.57 -5.18
N GLU A 44 -35.11 -13.60 -5.75
CA GLU A 44 -33.66 -13.74 -5.82
C GLU A 44 -33.02 -12.73 -6.76
N GLN A 45 -33.69 -12.42 -7.88
CA GLN A 45 -33.26 -11.37 -8.80
C GLN A 45 -33.17 -10.01 -8.09
N ARG A 46 -34.21 -9.65 -7.30
CA ARG A 46 -34.18 -8.43 -6.47
C ARG A 46 -33.06 -8.45 -5.45
N GLN A 47 -32.80 -9.62 -4.86
CA GLN A 47 -31.73 -9.78 -3.88
C GLN A 47 -30.34 -9.61 -4.51
N MET A 48 -30.14 -10.09 -5.75
CA MET A 48 -28.93 -9.85 -6.53
C MET A 48 -28.77 -8.36 -6.86
N ASP A 49 -29.83 -7.72 -7.34
CA ASP A 49 -29.83 -6.30 -7.69
C ASP A 49 -29.48 -5.42 -6.47
N ASP A 50 -30.04 -5.71 -5.29
CA ASP A 50 -29.72 -5.03 -4.02
C ASP A 50 -28.25 -5.20 -3.61
N ILE A 51 -27.67 -6.39 -3.81
CA ILE A 51 -26.24 -6.64 -3.51
C ILE A 51 -25.35 -5.84 -4.48
N ILE A 52 -25.68 -5.87 -5.77
CA ILE A 52 -24.93 -5.12 -6.80
C ILE A 52 -25.02 -3.62 -6.56
N GLU A 53 -26.18 -3.10 -6.17
CA GLU A 53 -26.35 -1.68 -5.85
C GLU A 53 -25.48 -1.28 -4.64
N ARG A 54 -25.47 -2.09 -3.58
CA ARG A 54 -24.59 -1.88 -2.41
C ARG A 54 -23.11 -1.87 -2.82
N MET A 55 -22.69 -2.77 -3.72
CA MET A 55 -21.33 -2.79 -4.24
C MET A 55 -20.99 -1.53 -5.04
N GLN A 56 -21.90 -1.06 -5.89
CA GLN A 56 -21.71 0.17 -6.67
C GLN A 56 -21.63 1.41 -5.77
N GLN A 57 -22.51 1.53 -4.77
CA GLN A 57 -22.49 2.64 -3.81
C GLN A 57 -21.18 2.67 -3.02
N ARG A 58 -20.69 1.50 -2.59
CA ARG A 58 -19.39 1.38 -1.93
C ARG A 58 -18.24 1.81 -2.85
N GLY A 59 -18.23 1.33 -4.10
CA GLY A 59 -17.20 1.72 -5.08
C GLY A 59 -17.18 3.22 -5.36
N VAL A 60 -18.35 3.87 -5.41
CA VAL A 60 -18.45 5.33 -5.54
C VAL A 60 -17.92 6.04 -4.29
N ALA A 61 -18.23 5.56 -3.09
CA ALA A 61 -17.72 6.14 -1.85
C ALA A 61 -16.18 6.03 -1.73
N GLU A 62 -15.61 4.88 -2.10
CA GLU A 62 -14.16 4.68 -2.14
C GLU A 62 -13.49 5.59 -3.18
N MET A 63 -14.12 5.74 -4.36
CA MET A 63 -13.63 6.67 -5.39
C MET A 63 -13.74 8.13 -4.96
N GLN A 64 -14.81 8.51 -4.26
CA GLN A 64 -14.98 9.85 -3.72
C GLN A 64 -13.92 10.14 -2.66
N GLN A 65 -13.63 9.19 -1.76
CA GLN A 65 -12.53 9.34 -0.79
C GLN A 65 -11.17 9.49 -1.46
N LEU A 66 -10.92 8.78 -2.56
CA LEU A 66 -9.71 8.94 -3.36
C LEU A 66 -9.62 10.33 -3.98
N VAL A 67 -10.72 10.81 -4.57
CA VAL A 67 -10.81 12.15 -5.20
C VAL A 67 -10.66 13.26 -4.17
N ASP A 68 -11.34 13.16 -3.03
CA ASP A 68 -11.23 14.12 -1.93
C ASP A 68 -9.81 14.13 -1.36
N GLY A 69 -9.20 12.97 -1.18
CA GLY A 69 -7.79 12.86 -0.80
C GLY A 69 -6.82 13.47 -1.83
N MET A 70 -7.13 13.37 -3.12
CA MET A 70 -6.37 14.04 -4.19
C MET A 70 -6.57 15.55 -4.21
N ILE A 71 -7.80 16.04 -3.95
CA ILE A 71 -8.13 17.46 -3.88
C ILE A 71 -7.42 18.09 -2.69
N ASP A 72 -7.51 17.49 -1.51
CA ASP A 72 -6.79 17.92 -0.30
C ASP A 72 -5.27 17.89 -0.52
N ALA A 73 -4.76 16.86 -1.22
CA ALA A 73 -3.36 16.80 -1.59
C ALA A 73 -2.94 17.93 -2.56
N SER A 74 -3.84 18.36 -3.45
CA SER A 74 -3.60 19.38 -4.47
C SER A 74 -3.73 20.83 -3.96
N GLN A 75 -4.50 21.08 -2.90
CA GLN A 75 -4.83 22.43 -2.44
C GLN A 75 -3.98 22.96 -1.28
N GLY A 76 -3.11 22.18 -0.61
CA GLY A 76 -2.43 22.70 0.58
C GLY A 76 -1.23 21.94 1.18
N THR A 77 -0.53 21.07 0.45
CA THR A 77 0.41 20.11 1.07
C THR A 77 1.83 20.63 1.36
N GLY A 78 2.10 21.91 1.15
CA GLY A 78 3.24 22.57 1.79
C GLY A 78 3.07 22.75 3.31
N GLY A 79 1.83 22.65 3.83
CA GLY A 79 1.48 23.07 5.19
C GLY A 79 1.37 21.98 6.27
N SER A 80 1.37 20.68 5.95
CA SER A 80 1.05 19.62 6.92
C SER A 80 2.12 18.53 7.11
N ILE A 81 3.24 18.64 6.41
CA ILE A 81 4.37 17.72 6.62
C ILE A 81 5.11 18.16 7.87
N SER A 82 4.94 17.42 8.97
CA SER A 82 5.54 17.77 10.26
C SER A 82 7.05 17.51 10.33
N LEU A 83 7.60 16.76 9.37
CA LEU A 83 9.04 16.53 9.25
C LEU A 83 9.72 17.55 8.30
N PRO A 84 11.00 17.87 8.53
CA PRO A 84 11.77 18.78 7.67
C PRO A 84 11.76 18.32 6.22
N VAL A 85 11.41 19.20 5.28
CA VAL A 85 11.45 18.88 3.85
C VAL A 85 12.80 19.29 3.26
N TYR A 86 13.37 18.44 2.40
CA TYR A 86 14.64 18.73 1.74
C TYR A 86 14.49 19.95 0.79
N PRO A 87 15.31 21.02 0.92
CA PRO A 87 15.04 22.31 0.26
C PRO A 87 15.01 22.33 -1.28
N GLN A 88 15.59 21.33 -1.93
CA GLN A 88 15.64 21.21 -3.41
C GLN A 88 14.85 20.00 -3.93
N ALA A 89 13.89 19.52 -3.15
CA ALA A 89 13.07 18.40 -3.54
C ALA A 89 11.73 18.85 -4.12
N GLN A 90 11.31 18.17 -5.17
CA GLN A 90 9.99 18.33 -5.77
C GLN A 90 9.06 17.26 -5.20
N LEU A 91 7.92 17.69 -4.66
CA LEU A 91 6.84 16.79 -4.23
C LEU A 91 6.27 16.06 -5.45
N LEU A 92 6.19 14.73 -5.38
CA LEU A 92 5.59 13.88 -6.41
C LEU A 92 4.19 13.43 -6.02
N ILE A 93 4.05 12.89 -4.81
CA ILE A 93 2.79 12.36 -4.29
C ILE A 93 2.69 12.77 -2.83
N HIS A 94 1.51 13.23 -2.42
CA HIS A 94 1.16 13.35 -1.01
C HIS A 94 0.02 12.38 -0.73
N ILE A 95 0.27 11.45 0.18
CA ILE A 95 -0.65 10.41 0.65
C ILE A 95 -1.22 10.93 1.98
N PRO A 96 -2.47 11.39 2.02
CA PRO A 96 -3.11 11.73 3.29
C PRO A 96 -3.18 10.47 4.17
N ALA A 97 -3.31 10.66 5.48
CA ALA A 97 -3.50 9.54 6.39
C ALA A 97 -4.80 8.81 6.01
N SER A 98 -4.68 7.59 5.49
CA SER A 98 -5.81 6.80 5.00
C SER A 98 -6.41 5.86 6.06
N GLY A 99 -6.08 6.08 7.33
CA GLY A 99 -6.51 5.23 8.43
C GLY A 99 -5.67 3.96 8.51
N SER A 100 -6.22 2.84 8.05
CA SER A 100 -5.55 1.53 8.12
C SER A 100 -5.42 0.86 6.75
N MET A 101 -4.27 0.25 6.49
CA MET A 101 -4.00 -0.59 5.32
C MET A 101 -3.93 -2.05 5.76
N THR A 102 -4.61 -2.93 5.02
CA THR A 102 -4.47 -4.38 5.19
C THR A 102 -3.39 -4.89 4.23
N LEU A 103 -2.41 -5.61 4.75
CA LEU A 103 -1.37 -6.28 3.96
C LEU A 103 -1.22 -7.72 4.46
N GLY A 104 -1.65 -8.68 3.65
CA GLY A 104 -1.86 -10.06 4.11
C GLY A 104 -3.01 -10.11 5.12
N ASP A 105 -2.83 -10.85 6.21
CA ASP A 105 -3.81 -10.98 7.29
C ASP A 105 -3.68 -9.88 8.37
N GLU A 106 -2.75 -8.92 8.19
CA GLU A 106 -2.46 -7.89 9.17
C GLU A 106 -3.00 -6.52 8.74
N GLN A 107 -3.63 -5.82 9.67
CA GLN A 107 -4.10 -4.45 9.52
C GLN A 107 -3.13 -3.49 10.20
N TYR A 108 -2.60 -2.54 9.42
CA TYR A 108 -1.63 -1.55 9.88
C TYR A 108 -2.23 -0.15 9.84
N ALA A 109 -2.09 0.62 10.91
CA ALA A 109 -2.38 2.04 10.85
C ALA A 109 -1.32 2.74 9.99
N THR A 110 -1.71 3.44 8.94
CA THR A 110 -0.77 4.14 8.05
C THR A 110 -0.58 5.57 8.48
N LEU A 111 0.67 6.01 8.55
CA LEU A 111 0.98 7.42 8.69
C LEU A 111 0.72 8.14 7.37
N PRO A 112 0.38 9.45 7.40
CA PRO A 112 0.47 10.27 6.22
C PRO A 112 1.90 10.23 5.68
N GLY A 113 2.02 10.29 4.35
CA GLY A 113 3.27 10.14 3.65
C GLY A 113 3.41 11.11 2.50
N ALA A 114 4.62 11.53 2.19
CA ALA A 114 4.91 12.33 1.01
C ALA A 114 6.13 11.77 0.29
N SER A 115 6.06 11.66 -1.03
CA SER A 115 7.17 11.25 -1.86
C SER A 115 7.75 12.42 -2.62
N PHE A 116 9.06 12.43 -2.74
CA PHE A 116 9.82 13.55 -3.26
C PHE A 116 10.94 13.06 -4.15
N VAL A 117 11.29 13.89 -5.14
CA VAL A 117 12.43 13.64 -6.02
C VAL A 117 13.38 14.83 -6.01
N THR A 118 14.68 14.57 -6.12
CA THR A 118 15.70 15.62 -6.24
C THR A 118 16.87 15.20 -7.14
N ALA A 119 17.60 16.19 -7.67
CA ALA A 119 18.81 16.00 -8.46
C ALA A 119 20.07 15.75 -7.62
N ASP A 120 19.97 15.94 -6.30
CA ASP A 120 21.01 15.58 -5.33
C ASP A 120 21.06 14.07 -5.07
N THR A 121 22.21 13.56 -4.63
CA THR A 121 22.45 12.13 -4.39
C THR A 121 21.81 11.63 -3.09
N PRO A 122 21.57 10.31 -2.94
CA PRO A 122 21.01 9.75 -1.71
C PRO A 122 21.85 10.10 -0.47
N GLN A 123 23.18 10.22 -0.63
CA GLN A 123 24.08 10.58 0.46
C GLN A 123 23.91 12.04 0.92
N GLN A 124 23.66 12.97 0.00
CA GLN A 124 23.39 14.38 0.34
C GLN A 124 22.06 14.50 1.11
N VAL A 125 21.03 13.83 0.61
CA VAL A 125 19.70 13.79 1.24
C VAL A 125 19.79 13.14 2.63
N LEU A 126 20.50 12.02 2.75
CA LEU A 126 20.74 11.36 4.05
C LEU A 126 21.47 12.28 5.03
N ALA A 127 22.51 12.98 4.58
CA ALA A 127 23.28 13.89 5.44
C ALA A 127 22.41 15.00 6.01
N PHE A 128 21.54 15.60 5.19
CA PHE A 128 20.56 16.59 5.63
C PHE A 128 19.65 16.04 6.73
N TYR A 129 19.00 14.90 6.48
CA TYR A 129 18.05 14.34 7.46
C TYR A 129 18.74 13.89 8.76
N ARG A 130 19.98 13.39 8.69
CA ARG A 130 20.75 13.07 9.89
C ARG A 130 21.07 14.29 10.74
N GLN A 131 21.27 15.45 10.12
CA GLN A 131 21.49 16.71 10.84
C GLN A 131 20.19 17.21 11.47
N GLN A 132 19.07 17.13 10.73
CA GLN A 132 17.78 17.63 11.20
C GLN A 132 17.10 16.71 12.23
N LEU A 133 17.38 15.40 12.16
CA LEU A 133 16.72 14.37 12.97
C LEU A 133 17.76 13.51 13.70
N PRO A 134 18.54 14.07 14.64
CA PRO A 134 19.64 13.37 15.30
C PRO A 134 19.21 12.16 16.14
N GLY A 135 17.94 12.08 16.52
CA GLY A 135 17.37 10.94 17.25
C GLY A 135 16.94 9.77 16.37
N TYR A 136 16.86 9.95 15.05
CA TYR A 136 16.43 8.90 14.13
C TYR A 136 17.56 7.88 13.91
N LYS A 137 17.21 6.60 13.87
CA LYS A 137 18.14 5.49 13.70
C LYS A 137 18.22 5.08 12.24
N LEU A 138 19.45 4.92 11.74
CA LEU A 138 19.70 4.42 10.40
C LEU A 138 19.46 2.92 10.32
N HIS A 139 18.64 2.52 9.36
CA HIS A 139 18.40 1.14 8.95
C HIS A 139 18.76 0.98 7.47
N ARG A 140 19.37 -0.15 7.12
CA ARG A 140 19.69 -0.52 5.73
C ARG A 140 18.84 -1.73 5.37
N PRO A 141 17.79 -1.57 4.53
CA PRO A 141 16.90 -2.65 4.12
C PRO A 141 17.61 -3.80 3.41
N SER A 142 18.69 -3.50 2.69
CA SER A 142 19.51 -4.48 1.99
C SER A 142 20.91 -4.54 2.61
N LEU A 143 21.41 -5.75 2.86
CA LEU A 143 22.80 -6.00 3.22
C LEU A 143 23.74 -5.91 2.01
N LEU A 144 23.19 -5.93 0.79
CA LEU A 144 23.95 -6.06 -0.46
C LEU A 144 24.00 -4.77 -1.29
N ALA A 145 23.08 -3.83 -1.06
CA ALA A 145 23.01 -2.56 -1.76
C ALA A 145 23.02 -1.40 -0.76
N ASP A 146 24.11 -0.64 -0.73
CA ASP A 146 24.29 0.55 0.12
C ASP A 146 23.47 1.77 -0.35
N THR A 147 22.63 1.59 -1.36
CA THR A 147 21.94 2.70 -2.03
C THR A 147 20.66 3.11 -1.35
N ASP A 148 20.03 2.18 -0.63
CA ASP A 148 18.73 2.35 -0.01
C ASP A 148 18.89 2.42 1.51
N VAL A 149 18.30 3.44 2.11
CA VAL A 149 18.41 3.68 3.55
C VAL A 149 17.09 4.16 4.11
N ALA A 150 16.79 3.75 5.33
CA ALA A 150 15.69 4.29 6.12
C ALA A 150 16.23 4.98 7.37
N LEU A 151 15.82 6.21 7.64
CA LEU A 151 15.98 6.85 8.95
C LEU A 151 14.67 6.70 9.70
N MET A 152 14.66 5.94 10.79
CA MET A 152 13.43 5.62 11.54
C MET A 152 13.46 6.26 12.92
N GLN A 153 12.35 6.89 13.35
CA GLN A 153 12.23 7.48 14.69
C GLN A 153 12.44 6.44 15.78
N GLN A 154 11.86 5.25 15.57
CA GLN A 154 12.06 4.08 16.41
C GLN A 154 12.37 2.89 15.51
N LEU A 155 13.45 2.17 15.82
CA LEU A 155 13.83 0.95 15.13
C LEU A 155 13.57 -0.23 16.07
N PRO A 156 12.51 -1.03 15.85
CA PRO A 156 12.24 -2.21 16.65
C PRO A 156 13.41 -3.19 16.60
N ALA A 157 13.65 -3.92 17.70
CA ALA A 157 14.68 -4.94 17.73
C ALA A 157 14.38 -6.04 16.70
N GLY A 158 15.38 -6.42 15.90
CA GLY A 158 15.22 -7.44 14.85
C GLY A 158 14.36 -7.00 13.65
N PHE A 159 14.10 -5.69 13.49
CA PHE A 159 13.30 -5.19 12.37
C PHE A 159 14.00 -5.44 11.02
N ASP A 160 13.31 -6.18 10.15
CA ASP A 160 13.64 -6.38 8.74
C ASP A 160 12.63 -5.59 7.89
N TYR A 161 13.11 -4.55 7.20
CA TYR A 161 12.25 -3.67 6.42
C TYR A 161 11.53 -4.41 5.29
N ALA A 162 12.19 -5.36 4.61
CA ALA A 162 11.60 -6.08 3.49
C ALA A 162 10.48 -7.04 3.93
N ARG A 163 10.62 -7.62 5.12
CA ARG A 163 9.60 -8.50 5.70
C ARG A 163 8.47 -7.76 6.42
N HIS A 164 8.72 -6.52 6.83
CA HIS A 164 7.80 -5.76 7.69
C HIS A 164 7.44 -4.38 7.10
N THR A 165 7.36 -4.29 5.77
CA THR A 165 7.02 -3.05 5.07
C THR A 165 5.72 -2.42 5.57
N GLY A 166 4.68 -3.22 5.83
CA GLY A 166 3.40 -2.73 6.40
C GLY A 166 3.60 -2.03 7.74
N ARG A 167 4.38 -2.64 8.64
CA ARG A 167 4.74 -2.06 9.94
C ARG A 167 5.62 -0.81 9.81
N ALA A 168 6.47 -0.73 8.77
CA ALA A 168 7.28 0.46 8.51
C ALA A 168 6.39 1.70 8.29
N MET A 169 5.27 1.55 7.57
CA MET A 169 4.34 2.63 7.28
C MET A 169 3.61 3.18 8.52
N SER A 170 3.66 2.47 9.64
CA SER A 170 3.12 2.91 10.94
C SER A 170 4.15 3.63 11.82
N ILE A 171 5.41 3.71 11.40
CA ILE A 171 6.50 4.30 12.18
C ILE A 171 6.98 5.56 11.45
N PRO A 172 7.15 6.72 12.11
CA PRO A 172 7.70 7.89 11.44
C PRO A 172 9.11 7.62 10.92
N HIS A 173 9.32 7.78 9.62
CA HIS A 173 10.60 7.48 8.99
C HIS A 173 10.78 8.20 7.65
N ILE A 174 12.03 8.27 7.20
CA ILE A 174 12.41 8.73 5.87
C ILE A 174 13.07 7.57 5.15
N TYR A 175 12.46 7.11 4.05
CA TYR A 175 13.03 6.11 3.16
C TYR A 175 13.69 6.81 1.97
N ILE A 176 14.96 6.55 1.71
CA ILE A 176 15.77 7.23 0.68
C ILE A 176 16.36 6.16 -0.24
N GLN A 177 16.20 6.34 -1.54
CA GLN A 177 16.70 5.43 -2.56
C GLN A 177 17.14 6.18 -3.83
N PRO A 178 17.92 5.55 -4.73
CA PRO A 178 18.19 6.13 -6.03
C PRO A 178 16.89 6.35 -6.82
N ALA A 179 16.85 7.42 -7.60
CA ALA A 179 15.77 7.64 -8.56
C ALA A 179 15.80 6.53 -9.63
N SER A 180 14.63 5.94 -9.92
CA SER A 180 14.47 5.00 -11.04
C SER A 180 14.38 5.75 -12.37
N ASP A 181 14.32 5.01 -13.48
CA ASP A 181 14.11 5.59 -14.81
C ASP A 181 12.77 6.32 -14.92
N ASN A 182 11.76 5.95 -14.14
CA ASN A 182 10.49 6.69 -14.10
C ASN A 182 10.67 8.10 -13.53
N GLU A 183 11.37 8.22 -12.39
CA GLU A 183 11.61 9.54 -11.78
C GLU A 183 12.53 10.39 -12.65
N ARG A 184 13.55 9.79 -13.28
CA ARG A 184 14.45 10.48 -14.22
C ARG A 184 13.73 11.04 -15.45
N ARG A 185 12.62 10.42 -15.86
CA ARG A 185 11.75 10.94 -16.93
C ARG A 185 10.86 12.09 -16.46
N LYS A 186 10.45 12.11 -15.19
CA LYS A 186 9.61 13.17 -14.61
C LYS A 186 10.41 14.43 -14.24
N LEU A 187 11.62 14.25 -13.73
CA LEU A 187 12.56 15.33 -13.43
C LEU A 187 13.91 14.99 -14.08
N ALA A 188 14.30 15.76 -15.09
CA ALA A 188 15.59 15.61 -15.76
C ALA A 188 16.72 15.77 -14.74
N GLY A 189 17.60 14.77 -14.66
CA GLY A 189 18.71 14.76 -13.70
C GLY A 189 18.34 14.30 -12.29
N ALA A 190 17.14 13.76 -12.06
CA ALA A 190 16.79 13.14 -10.78
C ALA A 190 17.81 12.05 -10.41
N LYS A 191 18.30 12.10 -9.16
CA LYS A 191 19.22 11.10 -8.61
C LYS A 191 18.66 10.40 -7.39
N THR A 192 17.73 11.03 -6.68
CA THR A 192 17.16 10.48 -5.44
C THR A 192 15.65 10.57 -5.45
N LEU A 193 15.02 9.47 -5.04
CA LEU A 193 13.63 9.39 -4.62
C LEU A 193 13.62 9.17 -3.11
N PHE A 194 12.80 9.91 -2.38
CA PHE A 194 12.62 9.66 -0.96
C PHE A 194 11.17 9.83 -0.52
N PHE A 195 10.80 9.09 0.51
CA PHE A 195 9.48 9.08 1.12
C PHE A 195 9.61 9.53 2.57
N VAL A 196 8.74 10.43 2.99
CA VAL A 196 8.68 10.95 4.35
C VAL A 196 7.34 10.51 4.93
N TYR A 197 7.38 9.66 5.96
CA TYR A 197 6.23 9.25 6.75
C TYR A 197 6.29 9.95 8.10
N TYR A 198 5.25 10.68 8.49
CA TYR A 198 5.32 11.64 9.58
C TYR A 198 4.10 11.53 10.51
N PRO A 199 4.26 11.83 11.81
CA PRO A 199 3.13 11.87 12.74
C PRO A 199 2.23 13.07 12.41
N GLN A 200 0.93 12.93 12.69
CA GLN A 200 0.02 14.07 12.79
C GLN A 200 0.19 14.80 14.12
#